data_AF-B3T5F1-F1
#
_entry.id   AF-B3T5F1-F1
#
_cell.length_a   1.000
_cell.length_b   1.000
_cell.length_c   1.000
_cell.angle_alpha   90.00
_cell.angle_beta   90.00
_cell.angle_gamma   90.00
#
_symmetry.space_group_name_H-M   'P 1'
#
loop_
_entity.id
_entity.type
_entity.pdbx_description
1 polymer ?
#
loop_
_entity_poly.entity_id
_entity_poly.type
_entity_poly.pdbx_seq_one_letter_code
_entity_poly.pdbx_strand_id
1 'polypeptide(L)'
;MNNKMFRIVAVIVFLLLVFFLINRAAEKAAEAAVVELVTAKQAETDQLAELAAKKEAEEKAAEVADLAAKEESSKKAAVEKVKLAAEAAKKAEKARLAAEAAKKAEEEKATAKVALAELTAELAAAEMAAEAAVVELTASKIAFAKLSAEKIAAEEIAAEEKARLAAEAAKKAEEARKAELENAIAQLAVDCQAKYDESQAAYKAGNLKANIALKREILARGCDEELSSKAQYYIGWTYGNKLFNMYAAQAEYQKGANNYTSGLKYVEKCEEKLALYKKNDEIEAVYKAGDFAKAAALREEVGMTKGCDKALAAKNLYQAGYIHQKKLNDNVKAKALYEAVVINFSGSEYGDKAKQKLATL
;
A
#
# COMPACT_ATOMS: atom_id res chain seq x y z
N MET A 1 -33.34 -4.67 13.38
CA MET A 1 -32.20 -4.69 12.43
C MET A 1 -31.30 -5.88 12.77
N ASN A 2 -30.88 -6.63 11.76
CA ASN A 2 -30.25 -7.94 11.91
C ASN A 2 -28.92 -7.86 12.67
N ASN A 3 -28.80 -8.66 13.73
CA ASN A 3 -27.59 -8.85 14.53
C ASN A 3 -26.33 -9.17 13.67
N LYS A 4 -26.51 -9.71 12.46
CA LYS A 4 -25.43 -9.97 11.49
C LYS A 4 -24.87 -8.71 10.82
N MET A 5 -25.70 -7.73 10.46
CA MET A 5 -25.18 -6.48 9.89
C MET A 5 -24.45 -5.64 10.94
N PHE A 6 -24.94 -5.64 12.18
CA PHE A 6 -24.25 -4.98 13.28
C PHE A 6 -22.87 -5.59 13.57
N ARG A 7 -22.75 -6.93 13.44
CA ARG A 7 -21.48 -7.64 13.59
C ARG A 7 -20.50 -7.38 12.43
N ILE A 8 -20.98 -7.30 11.19
CA ILE A 8 -20.11 -7.01 10.03
C ILE A 8 -19.60 -5.57 10.09
N VAL A 9 -20.46 -4.61 10.43
CA VAL A 9 -20.05 -3.21 10.64
C VAL A 9 -19.08 -3.11 11.82
N ALA A 10 -19.31 -3.84 12.92
CA ALA A 10 -18.38 -3.88 14.04
C ALA A 10 -17.01 -4.49 13.67
N VAL A 11 -16.97 -5.51 12.82
CA VAL A 11 -15.71 -6.13 12.35
C VAL A 11 -14.96 -5.20 11.40
N ILE A 12 -15.65 -4.47 10.51
CA ILE A 12 -15.02 -3.50 9.61
C ILE A 12 -14.48 -2.30 10.40
N VAL A 13 -15.26 -1.78 11.37
CA VAL A 13 -14.79 -0.72 12.28
C VAL A 13 -13.61 -1.22 13.10
N PHE A 14 -13.63 -2.46 13.60
CA PHE A 14 -12.52 -3.04 14.33
C PHE A 14 -11.26 -3.21 13.46
N LEU A 15 -11.39 -3.66 12.21
CA LEU A 15 -10.27 -3.79 11.27
C LEU A 15 -9.68 -2.43 10.89
N LEU A 16 -10.52 -1.40 10.70
CA LEU A 16 -10.04 -0.03 10.47
C LEU A 16 -9.35 0.55 11.71
N LEU A 17 -9.83 0.22 12.91
CA LEU A 17 -9.23 0.64 14.18
C LEU A 17 -7.89 -0.09 14.41
N VAL A 18 -7.80 -1.37 14.06
CA VAL A 18 -6.54 -2.15 14.07
C VAL A 18 -5.56 -1.60 13.04
N PHE A 19 -5.99 -1.29 11.82
CA PHE A 19 -5.14 -0.68 10.79
C PHE A 19 -4.64 0.71 11.23
N PHE A 20 -5.50 1.52 11.84
CA PHE A 20 -5.14 2.81 12.39
C PHE A 20 -4.16 2.68 13.57
N LEU A 21 -4.33 1.70 14.44
CA LEU A 21 -3.39 1.42 15.55
C LEU A 21 -2.04 0.89 15.05
N ILE A 22 -2.01 0.08 13.99
CA ILE A 22 -0.78 -0.41 13.36
C ILE A 22 -0.02 0.76 12.71
N ASN A 23 -0.72 1.64 11.98
CA ASN A 23 -0.09 2.81 11.38
C ASN A 23 0.39 3.82 12.44
N ARG A 24 -0.36 4.01 13.53
CA ARG A 24 0.05 4.84 14.67
C ARG A 24 1.23 4.24 15.44
N ALA A 25 1.34 2.91 15.51
CA ALA A 25 2.50 2.23 16.08
C ALA A 25 3.74 2.36 15.17
N ALA A 26 3.56 2.32 13.85
CA ALA A 26 4.64 2.57 12.89
C ALA A 26 5.12 4.03 12.91
N GLU A 27 4.20 5.00 13.06
CA GLU A 27 4.52 6.42 13.22
C GLU A 27 5.26 6.69 14.55
N LYS A 28 4.83 6.07 15.66
CA LYS A 28 5.56 6.14 16.94
C LYS A 28 6.92 5.43 16.91
N ALA A 29 7.06 4.36 16.14
CA ALA A 29 8.35 3.69 15.95
C ALA A 29 9.31 4.53 15.10
N ALA A 30 8.78 5.27 14.11
CA ALA A 30 9.56 6.24 13.33
C ALA A 30 9.97 7.47 14.18
N GLU A 31 9.08 8.00 15.03
CA GLU A 31 9.43 9.08 15.97
C GLU A 31 10.46 8.62 17.01
N ALA A 32 10.36 7.39 17.53
CA ALA A 32 11.35 6.83 18.46
C ALA A 32 12.72 6.65 17.80
N ALA A 33 12.77 6.18 16.54
CA ALA A 33 14.01 6.03 15.78
C ALA A 33 14.66 7.38 15.43
N VAL A 34 13.86 8.43 15.15
CA VAL A 34 14.36 9.79 14.92
C VAL A 34 14.88 10.41 16.21
N VAL A 35 14.23 10.18 17.36
CA VAL A 35 14.72 10.64 18.67
C VAL A 35 16.02 9.93 19.05
N GLU A 36 16.15 8.63 18.79
CA GLU A 36 17.38 7.85 19.04
C GLU A 36 18.54 8.28 18.11
N LEU A 37 18.24 8.66 16.86
CA LEU A 37 19.23 9.18 15.93
C LEU A 37 19.69 10.61 16.29
N VAL A 38 18.79 11.42 16.86
CA VAL A 38 19.09 12.79 17.33
C VAL A 38 19.87 12.75 18.65
N THR A 39 19.59 11.82 19.57
CA THR A 39 20.36 11.65 20.81
C THR A 39 21.75 11.03 20.55
N ALA A 40 21.88 10.14 19.57
CA ALA A 40 23.17 9.60 19.14
C ALA A 40 24.06 10.68 18.49
N LYS A 41 23.48 11.57 17.66
CA LYS A 41 24.22 12.71 17.10
C LYS A 41 24.61 13.76 18.14
N GLN A 42 23.77 14.01 19.14
CA GLN A 42 24.07 14.94 20.23
C GLN A 42 25.28 14.44 21.06
N ALA A 43 25.34 13.13 21.35
CA ALA A 43 26.46 12.50 22.06
C ALA A 43 27.80 12.54 21.28
N GLU A 44 27.74 12.51 19.95
CA GLU A 44 28.93 12.62 19.10
C GLU A 44 29.48 14.06 19.08
N THR A 45 28.61 15.07 19.11
CA THR A 45 29.00 16.49 19.28
C THR A 45 29.56 16.80 20.67
N ASP A 46 29.05 16.16 21.72
CA ASP A 46 29.54 16.37 23.10
C ASP A 46 30.91 15.71 23.31
N GLN A 47 31.20 14.56 22.68
CA GLN A 47 32.53 13.93 22.70
C GLN A 47 33.59 14.72 21.92
N LEU A 48 33.19 15.42 20.85
CA LEU A 48 34.07 16.31 20.08
C LEU A 48 34.39 17.61 20.84
N ALA A 49 33.49 18.07 21.72
CA ALA A 49 33.75 19.20 22.62
C ALA A 49 34.69 18.83 23.79
N GLU A 50 34.61 17.61 24.32
CA GLU A 50 35.48 17.12 25.40
C GLU A 50 36.93 16.87 24.93
N LEU A 51 37.12 16.46 23.68
CA LEU A 51 38.45 16.30 23.06
C LEU A 51 39.12 17.63 22.68
N ALA A 52 38.33 18.70 22.49
CA ALA A 52 38.84 20.05 22.28
C ALA A 52 39.26 20.72 23.61
N ALA A 53 38.55 20.45 24.71
CA ALA A 53 38.91 20.97 26.04
C ALA A 53 40.18 20.34 26.64
N LYS A 54 40.59 19.14 26.18
CA LYS A 54 41.81 18.46 26.64
C LYS A 54 43.09 18.94 25.94
N LYS A 55 42.98 19.79 24.91
CA LYS A 55 44.13 20.33 24.16
C LYS A 55 44.54 21.74 24.58
N GLU A 56 43.87 22.31 25.58
CA GLU A 56 44.12 23.67 26.10
C GLU A 56 44.64 23.68 27.57
N ALA A 57 45.06 22.52 28.09
CA ALA A 57 45.61 22.38 29.46
C ALA A 57 47.10 21.97 29.51
N GLU A 58 47.81 21.92 28.38
CA GLU A 58 49.24 21.54 28.32
C GLU A 58 50.14 22.62 27.71
N GLU A 59 49.72 23.88 27.80
CA GLU A 59 50.59 25.03 27.53
C GLU A 59 50.46 26.05 28.67
N LYS A 60 51.11 25.75 29.81
CA LYS A 60 51.59 26.72 30.82
C LYS A 60 52.19 26.00 32.04
N ALA A 61 53.49 25.76 32.01
CA ALA A 61 54.36 25.73 33.19
C ALA A 61 55.81 25.80 32.67
N ALA A 62 56.37 26.99 32.59
CA ALA A 62 57.15 27.61 33.66
C ALA A 62 58.65 27.38 33.42
N GLU A 63 59.22 28.45 32.87
CA GLU A 63 60.61 28.79 32.72
C GLU A 63 61.36 28.86 34.07
N VAL A 64 62.69 28.73 33.97
CA VAL A 64 63.73 29.13 34.94
C VAL A 64 64.00 28.21 36.14
N ALA A 65 65.16 27.55 36.10
CA ALA A 65 66.04 27.42 37.26
C ALA A 65 67.50 27.40 36.80
N ASP A 66 68.13 28.51 37.13
CA ASP A 66 69.44 29.02 36.79
C ASP A 66 70.55 28.38 37.64
N LEU A 67 71.76 28.34 37.06
CA LEU A 67 73.10 28.45 37.65
C LEU A 67 73.42 27.83 39.04
N ALA A 68 74.53 27.08 39.10
CA ALA A 68 75.82 27.58 39.65
C ALA A 68 76.71 26.48 40.28
N ALA A 69 78.03 26.68 40.09
CA ALA A 69 79.21 26.24 40.86
C ALA A 69 80.23 25.54 39.93
N LYS A 70 81.20 26.23 39.30
CA LYS A 70 82.32 27.02 39.90
C LYS A 70 82.99 26.19 41.00
N GLU A 71 84.28 25.95 41.09
CA GLU A 71 85.48 26.67 40.70
C GLU A 71 86.58 25.84 41.40
N GLU A 72 87.69 25.45 40.78
CA GLU A 72 88.96 25.56 41.52
C GLU A 72 90.16 25.62 40.59
N SER A 73 90.71 26.82 40.58
CA SER A 73 91.90 27.24 39.89
C SER A 73 93.16 26.96 40.71
N SER A 74 94.25 26.78 39.97
CA SER A 74 95.58 27.36 40.27
C SER A 74 96.41 26.76 41.41
N LYS A 75 97.66 26.41 41.08
CA LYS A 75 98.88 27.19 41.38
C LYS A 75 100.07 26.42 40.80
N LYS A 76 100.94 27.07 40.01
CA LYS A 76 102.19 27.72 40.47
C LYS A 76 103.05 26.79 41.34
N ALA A 77 104.35 26.70 41.25
CA ALA A 77 105.38 27.27 40.39
C ALA A 77 106.72 26.72 40.95
N ALA A 78 107.82 27.15 40.32
CA ALA A 78 109.21 27.06 40.77
C ALA A 78 109.96 25.84 40.24
N VAL A 79 110.71 25.97 39.14
CA VAL A 79 112.04 26.63 39.10
C VAL A 79 113.01 25.87 39.99
N GLU A 80 113.92 25.12 39.39
CA GLU A 80 115.33 25.51 39.29
C GLU A 80 116.08 24.37 38.56
N LYS A 81 116.33 24.50 37.26
CA LYS A 81 117.59 25.01 36.65
C LYS A 81 118.66 23.89 36.55
N VAL A 82 118.92 23.52 35.29
CA VAL A 82 120.28 23.48 34.72
C VAL A 82 121.21 22.44 35.37
N LYS A 83 121.56 21.33 34.71
CA LYS A 83 122.40 21.28 33.50
C LYS A 83 122.47 19.80 33.05
N LEU A 84 122.12 19.54 31.80
CA LEU A 84 123.06 19.04 30.78
C LEU A 84 123.88 17.80 31.18
N ALA A 85 123.37 16.63 30.78
CA ALA A 85 124.17 15.52 30.23
C ALA A 85 123.21 14.48 29.66
N ALA A 86 123.32 14.17 28.35
CA ALA A 86 122.77 13.00 27.64
C ALA A 86 122.00 13.29 26.33
N GLU A 87 122.27 14.41 25.66
CA GLU A 87 122.04 14.53 24.22
C GLU A 87 123.20 13.88 23.45
N ALA A 88 123.03 12.60 23.06
CA ALA A 88 123.69 12.01 21.88
C ALA A 88 123.17 10.60 21.51
N ALA A 89 122.46 9.88 22.39
CA ALA A 89 122.11 8.47 22.13
C ALA A 89 120.63 8.17 21.75
N LYS A 90 119.68 9.10 21.92
CA LYS A 90 118.23 8.85 21.68
C LYS A 90 117.74 9.07 20.23
N LYS A 91 118.61 9.31 19.26
CA LYS A 91 118.23 9.61 17.86
C LYS A 91 118.21 8.39 16.93
N ALA A 92 118.56 7.19 17.40
CA ALA A 92 118.55 5.95 16.60
C ALA A 92 117.31 5.05 16.83
N GLU A 93 116.58 5.20 17.95
CA GLU A 93 115.43 4.34 18.29
C GLU A 93 114.08 4.88 17.77
N LYS A 94 113.96 6.21 17.61
CA LYS A 94 112.75 6.88 17.09
C LYS A 94 112.50 6.66 15.59
N ALA A 95 113.53 6.25 14.82
CA ALA A 95 113.40 5.98 13.39
C ALA A 95 112.90 4.56 13.09
N ARG A 96 113.16 3.57 13.96
CA ARG A 96 112.72 2.17 13.75
C ARG A 96 111.22 1.98 14.03
N LEU A 97 110.71 2.64 15.08
CA LEU A 97 109.29 2.55 15.47
C LEU A 97 108.32 3.31 14.54
N ALA A 98 108.81 4.26 13.74
CA ALA A 98 107.98 4.98 12.77
C ALA A 98 107.80 4.21 11.44
N ALA A 99 108.77 3.38 11.04
CA ALA A 99 108.70 2.59 9.81
C ALA A 99 107.84 1.31 9.97
N GLU A 100 107.81 0.73 11.18
CA GLU A 100 107.03 -0.48 11.49
C GLU A 100 105.53 -0.18 11.69
N ALA A 101 105.18 1.02 12.20
CA ALA A 101 103.80 1.48 12.30
C ALA A 101 103.17 1.88 10.96
N ALA A 102 103.96 2.39 10.00
CA ALA A 102 103.47 2.78 8.68
C ALA A 102 103.14 1.56 7.79
N LYS A 103 103.87 0.46 7.91
CA LYS A 103 103.63 -0.76 7.13
C LYS A 103 102.38 -1.52 7.59
N LYS A 104 102.14 -1.59 8.91
CA LYS A 104 100.93 -2.19 9.49
C LYS A 104 99.65 -1.39 9.20
N ALA A 105 99.76 -0.06 9.15
CA ALA A 105 98.65 0.83 8.80
C ALA A 105 98.29 0.80 7.30
N GLU A 106 99.23 0.47 6.40
CA GLU A 106 98.94 0.34 4.97
C GLU A 106 98.33 -1.04 4.63
N GLU A 107 98.76 -2.11 5.31
CA GLU A 107 98.24 -3.48 5.16
C GLU A 107 96.79 -3.62 5.70
N GLU A 108 96.47 -2.98 6.84
CA GLU A 108 95.09 -2.86 7.34
C GLU A 108 94.20 -2.01 6.42
N LYS A 109 94.76 -0.97 5.79
CA LYS A 109 94.00 -0.10 4.87
C LYS A 109 93.74 -0.79 3.53
N ALA A 110 94.65 -1.63 3.05
CA ALA A 110 94.47 -2.44 1.85
C ALA A 110 93.43 -3.56 2.08
N THR A 111 93.50 -4.27 3.21
CA THR A 111 92.51 -5.30 3.57
C THR A 111 91.13 -4.71 3.87
N ALA A 112 91.04 -3.55 4.56
CA ALA A 112 89.78 -2.84 4.75
C ALA A 112 89.17 -2.33 3.45
N LYS A 113 89.97 -1.92 2.47
CA LYS A 113 89.50 -1.46 1.16
C LYS A 113 88.99 -2.62 0.28
N VAL A 114 89.62 -3.79 0.36
CA VAL A 114 89.13 -5.02 -0.29
C VAL A 114 87.84 -5.50 0.36
N ALA A 115 87.76 -5.54 1.69
CA ALA A 115 86.53 -5.91 2.41
C ALA A 115 85.37 -4.93 2.16
N LEU A 116 85.66 -3.62 2.06
CA LEU A 116 84.65 -2.60 1.69
C LEU A 116 84.17 -2.77 0.25
N ALA A 117 85.07 -3.10 -0.69
CA ALA A 117 84.74 -3.35 -2.09
C ALA A 117 83.88 -4.61 -2.26
N GLU A 118 84.15 -5.65 -1.46
CA GLU A 118 83.37 -6.89 -1.45
C GLU A 118 81.99 -6.69 -0.82
N LEU A 119 81.89 -5.98 0.31
CA LEU A 119 80.62 -5.57 0.92
C LEU A 119 79.78 -4.64 0.03
N THR A 120 80.41 -3.74 -0.74
CA THR A 120 79.69 -2.87 -1.68
C THR A 120 79.23 -3.62 -2.93
N ALA A 121 79.98 -4.60 -3.42
CA ALA A 121 79.53 -5.48 -4.50
C ALA A 121 78.38 -6.40 -4.06
N GLU A 122 78.42 -6.92 -2.83
CA GLU A 122 77.37 -7.77 -2.26
C GLU A 122 76.09 -6.97 -1.94
N LEU A 123 76.22 -5.73 -1.44
CA LEU A 123 75.11 -4.79 -1.26
C LEU A 123 74.47 -4.41 -2.60
N ALA A 124 75.26 -4.11 -3.63
CA ALA A 124 74.75 -3.81 -4.97
C ALA A 124 74.02 -5.01 -5.60
N ALA A 125 74.53 -6.23 -5.42
CA ALA A 125 73.86 -7.45 -5.87
C ALA A 125 72.55 -7.72 -5.09
N ALA A 126 72.54 -7.45 -3.78
CA ALA A 126 71.34 -7.56 -2.95
C ALA A 126 70.29 -6.49 -3.28
N GLU A 127 70.71 -5.26 -3.61
CA GLU A 127 69.83 -4.16 -4.02
C GLU A 127 69.19 -4.45 -5.39
N MET A 128 69.95 -4.97 -6.36
CA MET A 128 69.39 -5.43 -7.64
C MET A 128 68.43 -6.61 -7.49
N ALA A 129 68.71 -7.56 -6.59
CA ALA A 129 67.80 -8.66 -6.29
C ALA A 129 66.52 -8.17 -5.58
N ALA A 130 66.64 -7.18 -4.69
CA ALA A 130 65.49 -6.54 -4.05
C ALA A 130 64.65 -5.73 -5.06
N GLU A 131 65.27 -5.00 -5.98
CA GLU A 131 64.59 -4.25 -7.03
C GLU A 131 63.86 -5.19 -8.01
N ALA A 132 64.49 -6.30 -8.41
CA ALA A 132 63.83 -7.35 -9.21
C ALA A 132 62.63 -7.98 -8.48
N ALA A 133 62.73 -8.25 -7.18
CA ALA A 133 61.63 -8.76 -6.37
C ALA A 133 60.50 -7.73 -6.21
N VAL A 134 60.81 -6.43 -6.13
CA VAL A 134 59.82 -5.34 -6.12
C VAL A 134 59.10 -5.24 -7.47
N VAL A 135 59.80 -5.42 -8.59
CA VAL A 135 59.18 -5.47 -9.93
C VAL A 135 58.25 -6.68 -10.08
N GLU A 136 58.63 -7.85 -9.58
CA GLU A 136 57.77 -9.05 -9.62
C GLU A 136 56.53 -8.92 -8.71
N LEU A 137 56.71 -8.34 -7.52
CA LEU A 137 55.62 -8.03 -6.58
C LEU A 137 54.63 -7.02 -7.18
N THR A 138 55.12 -5.98 -7.85
CA THR A 138 54.28 -4.97 -8.49
C THR A 138 53.52 -5.53 -9.69
N ALA A 139 54.16 -6.36 -10.52
CA ALA A 139 53.49 -7.09 -11.60
C ALA A 139 52.37 -8.02 -11.08
N SER A 140 52.62 -8.74 -9.99
CA SER A 140 51.62 -9.60 -9.33
C SER A 140 50.44 -8.82 -8.75
N LYS A 141 50.70 -7.65 -8.13
CA LYS A 141 49.64 -6.76 -7.63
C LYS A 141 48.77 -6.22 -8.76
N ILE A 142 49.37 -5.85 -9.90
CA ILE A 142 48.62 -5.39 -11.09
C ILE A 142 47.77 -6.52 -11.66
N ALA A 143 48.31 -7.73 -11.76
CA ALA A 143 47.57 -8.90 -12.22
C ALA A 143 46.39 -9.25 -11.30
N PHE A 144 46.58 -9.21 -9.98
CA PHE A 144 45.52 -9.42 -8.99
C PHE A 144 44.46 -8.31 -9.07
N ALA A 145 44.86 -7.05 -9.19
CA ALA A 145 43.94 -5.92 -9.35
C ALA A 145 43.08 -6.09 -10.62
N LYS A 146 43.69 -6.48 -11.75
CA LYS A 146 42.97 -6.72 -13.01
C LYS A 146 41.95 -7.87 -12.88
N LEU A 147 42.35 -8.97 -12.25
CA LEU A 147 41.48 -10.15 -12.05
C LEU A 147 40.33 -9.85 -11.07
N SER A 148 40.58 -9.02 -10.04
CA SER A 148 39.54 -8.55 -9.14
C SER A 148 38.54 -7.61 -9.85
N ALA A 149 39.01 -6.71 -10.71
CA ALA A 149 38.14 -5.82 -11.48
C ALA A 149 37.28 -6.61 -12.50
N GLU A 150 37.85 -7.62 -13.16
CA GLU A 150 37.13 -8.49 -14.10
C GLU A 150 36.06 -9.33 -13.39
N LYS A 151 36.35 -9.84 -12.18
CA LYS A 151 35.37 -10.54 -11.35
C LYS A 151 34.22 -9.63 -10.92
N ILE A 152 34.51 -8.39 -10.49
CA ILE A 152 33.49 -7.41 -10.10
C ILE A 152 32.59 -7.08 -11.29
N ALA A 153 33.18 -6.84 -12.47
CA ALA A 153 32.41 -6.58 -13.70
C ALA A 153 31.51 -7.76 -14.09
N ALA A 154 31.99 -8.99 -13.94
CA ALA A 154 31.18 -10.19 -14.21
C ALA A 154 30.03 -10.36 -13.20
N GLU A 155 30.26 -10.05 -11.92
CA GLU A 155 29.22 -10.06 -10.87
C GLU A 155 28.18 -8.96 -11.10
N GLU A 156 28.58 -7.78 -11.54
CA GLU A 156 27.68 -6.67 -11.89
C GLU A 156 26.76 -7.04 -13.06
N ILE A 157 27.29 -7.58 -14.15
CA ILE A 157 26.49 -8.07 -15.29
C ILE A 157 25.52 -9.18 -14.86
N ALA A 158 25.97 -10.12 -14.02
CA ALA A 158 25.10 -11.18 -13.51
C ALA A 158 23.98 -10.63 -12.60
N ALA A 159 24.27 -9.60 -11.81
CA ALA A 159 23.28 -8.91 -10.98
C ALA A 159 22.26 -8.15 -11.84
N GLU A 160 22.70 -7.47 -12.89
CA GLU A 160 21.83 -6.78 -13.84
C GLU A 160 20.91 -7.76 -14.61
N GLU A 161 21.46 -8.87 -15.09
CA GLU A 161 20.67 -9.89 -15.79
C GLU A 161 19.63 -10.52 -14.85
N LYS A 162 20.02 -10.83 -13.61
CA LYS A 162 19.08 -11.32 -12.59
C LYS A 162 17.98 -10.30 -12.28
N ALA A 163 18.31 -9.01 -12.19
CA ALA A 163 17.35 -7.94 -11.99
C ALA A 163 16.38 -7.81 -13.19
N ARG A 164 16.89 -7.90 -14.42
CA ARG A 164 16.07 -7.91 -15.64
C ARG A 164 15.11 -9.09 -15.67
N LEU A 165 15.58 -10.31 -15.39
CA LEU A 165 14.74 -11.51 -15.34
C LEU A 165 13.67 -11.42 -14.25
N ALA A 166 14.02 -10.88 -13.07
CA ALA A 166 13.06 -10.64 -12.00
C ALA A 166 11.97 -9.63 -12.40
N ALA A 167 12.35 -8.55 -13.09
CA ALA A 167 11.42 -7.56 -13.61
C ALA A 167 10.49 -8.15 -14.68
N GLU A 168 11.02 -8.96 -15.59
CA GLU A 168 10.20 -9.65 -16.61
C GLU A 168 9.22 -10.65 -15.99
N ALA A 169 9.68 -11.42 -14.99
CA ALA A 169 8.83 -12.36 -14.25
C ALA A 169 7.71 -11.62 -13.50
N ALA A 170 8.01 -10.48 -12.87
CA ALA A 170 7.02 -9.65 -12.19
C ALA A 170 5.95 -9.13 -13.16
N LYS A 171 6.35 -8.66 -14.35
CA LYS A 171 5.43 -8.20 -15.39
C LYS A 171 4.51 -9.33 -15.88
N LYS A 172 5.06 -10.51 -16.18
CA LYS A 172 4.27 -11.69 -16.59
C LYS A 172 3.30 -12.12 -15.49
N ALA A 173 3.71 -12.06 -14.22
CA ALA A 173 2.83 -12.37 -13.10
C ALA A 173 1.68 -11.35 -12.98
N GLU A 174 1.94 -10.05 -13.17
CA GLU A 174 0.88 -9.03 -13.18
C GLU A 174 -0.11 -9.24 -14.34
N GLU A 175 0.39 -9.51 -15.55
CA GLU A 175 -0.43 -9.80 -16.73
C GLU A 175 -1.30 -11.05 -16.51
N ALA A 176 -0.72 -12.12 -15.94
CA ALA A 176 -1.46 -13.33 -15.60
C ALA A 176 -2.58 -13.07 -14.57
N ARG A 177 -2.32 -12.25 -13.54
CA ARG A 177 -3.35 -11.88 -12.55
C ARG A 177 -4.47 -11.02 -13.14
N LYS A 178 -4.16 -10.11 -14.06
CA LYS A 178 -5.18 -9.34 -14.80
C LYS A 178 -6.05 -10.26 -15.65
N ALA A 179 -5.44 -11.19 -16.39
CA ALA A 179 -6.16 -12.16 -17.20
C ALA A 179 -7.03 -13.10 -16.35
N GLU A 180 -6.54 -13.54 -15.19
CA GLU A 180 -7.34 -14.36 -14.24
C GLU A 180 -8.53 -13.58 -13.69
N LEU A 181 -8.35 -12.30 -13.34
CA LEU A 181 -9.42 -11.43 -12.88
C LEU A 181 -10.46 -11.19 -13.99
N GLU A 182 -10.04 -10.91 -15.21
CA GLU A 182 -10.92 -10.74 -16.36
C GLU A 182 -11.74 -12.01 -16.64
N ASN A 183 -11.11 -13.18 -16.60
CA ASN A 183 -11.80 -14.47 -16.71
C ASN A 183 -12.81 -14.68 -15.58
N ALA A 184 -12.46 -14.33 -14.35
CA ALA A 184 -13.37 -14.43 -13.20
C ALA A 184 -14.58 -13.50 -13.34
N ILE A 185 -14.38 -12.27 -13.84
CA ILE A 185 -15.46 -11.31 -14.12
C ILE A 185 -16.37 -11.84 -15.24
N ALA A 186 -15.79 -12.36 -16.32
CA ALA A 186 -16.54 -12.93 -17.43
C ALA A 186 -17.38 -14.15 -16.97
N GLN A 187 -16.79 -15.04 -16.18
CA GLN A 187 -17.49 -16.19 -15.62
C GLN A 187 -18.63 -15.77 -14.69
N LEU A 188 -18.39 -14.76 -13.83
CA LEU A 188 -19.44 -14.21 -12.97
C LEU A 188 -20.62 -13.67 -13.79
N ALA A 189 -20.35 -12.95 -14.88
CA ALA A 189 -21.41 -12.44 -15.76
C ALA A 189 -22.25 -13.58 -16.37
N VAL A 190 -21.60 -14.66 -16.84
CA VAL A 190 -22.28 -15.86 -17.35
C VAL A 190 -23.15 -16.51 -16.28
N ASP A 191 -22.62 -16.69 -15.07
CA ASP A 191 -23.33 -17.32 -13.96
C ASP A 191 -24.55 -16.48 -13.51
N CYS A 192 -24.39 -15.15 -13.48
CA CYS A 192 -25.46 -14.21 -13.18
C CYS A 192 -26.59 -14.29 -14.22
N GLN A 193 -26.24 -14.35 -15.51
CA GLN A 193 -27.21 -14.47 -16.60
C GLN A 193 -27.95 -15.82 -16.54
N ALA A 194 -27.23 -16.93 -16.35
CA ALA A 194 -27.83 -18.25 -16.20
C ALA A 194 -28.84 -18.30 -15.04
N LYS A 195 -28.51 -17.66 -13.90
CA LYS A 195 -29.42 -17.54 -12.76
C LYS A 195 -30.66 -16.69 -13.06
N TYR A 196 -30.48 -15.62 -13.85
CA TYR A 196 -31.63 -14.85 -14.34
C TYR A 196 -32.54 -15.72 -15.21
N ASP A 197 -31.99 -16.50 -16.12
CA ASP A 197 -32.79 -17.36 -17.01
C ASP A 197 -33.51 -18.48 -16.24
N GLU A 198 -32.86 -19.08 -15.24
CA GLU A 198 -33.49 -20.01 -14.30
C GLU A 198 -34.68 -19.35 -13.58
N SER A 199 -34.52 -18.10 -13.13
CA SER A 199 -35.61 -17.35 -12.50
C SER A 199 -36.78 -17.13 -13.47
N GLN A 200 -36.51 -16.90 -14.75
CA GLN A 200 -37.54 -16.73 -15.77
C GLN A 200 -38.27 -18.05 -16.06
N ALA A 201 -37.55 -19.18 -16.04
CA ALA A 201 -38.15 -20.51 -16.14
C ALA A 201 -39.10 -20.79 -14.96
N ALA A 202 -38.66 -20.49 -13.72
CA ALA A 202 -39.50 -20.62 -12.53
C ALA A 202 -40.78 -19.77 -12.61
N TYR A 203 -40.68 -18.55 -13.15
CA TYR A 203 -41.84 -17.68 -13.39
C TYR A 203 -42.83 -18.30 -14.39
N LYS A 204 -42.33 -18.81 -15.52
CA LYS A 204 -43.17 -19.46 -16.54
C LYS A 204 -43.86 -20.72 -16.00
N ALA A 205 -43.21 -21.44 -15.09
CA ALA A 205 -43.76 -22.59 -14.39
C ALA A 205 -44.76 -22.21 -13.27
N GLY A 206 -45.03 -20.92 -13.03
CA GLY A 206 -45.91 -20.46 -11.96
C GLY A 206 -45.29 -20.53 -10.55
N ASN A 207 -44.02 -20.92 -10.43
CA ASN A 207 -43.32 -20.96 -9.15
C ASN A 207 -42.77 -19.57 -8.79
N LEU A 208 -43.67 -18.69 -8.35
CA LEU A 208 -43.37 -17.30 -8.04
C LEU A 208 -42.40 -17.16 -6.85
N LYS A 209 -42.46 -18.08 -5.89
CA LYS A 209 -41.55 -18.10 -4.74
C LYS A 209 -40.11 -18.36 -5.19
N ALA A 210 -39.89 -19.38 -6.03
CA ALA A 210 -38.57 -19.67 -6.59
C ALA A 210 -38.09 -18.54 -7.51
N ASN A 211 -38.98 -17.98 -8.35
CA ASN A 211 -38.66 -16.82 -9.19
C ASN A 211 -38.08 -15.65 -8.37
N ILE A 212 -38.76 -15.25 -7.29
CA ILE A 212 -38.30 -14.15 -6.44
C ILE A 212 -36.99 -14.52 -5.71
N ALA A 213 -36.88 -15.76 -5.20
CA ALA A 213 -35.68 -16.22 -4.51
C ALA A 213 -34.44 -16.16 -5.41
N LEU A 214 -34.53 -16.72 -6.62
CA LEU A 214 -33.44 -16.72 -7.60
C LEU A 214 -33.05 -15.29 -8.01
N LYS A 215 -34.02 -14.38 -8.16
CA LYS A 215 -33.71 -12.97 -8.42
C LYS A 215 -32.99 -12.31 -7.25
N ARG A 216 -33.35 -12.62 -5.99
CA ARG A 216 -32.65 -12.11 -4.82
C ARG A 216 -31.21 -12.62 -4.72
N GLU A 217 -30.93 -13.84 -5.19
CA GLU A 217 -29.55 -14.34 -5.30
C GLU A 217 -28.71 -13.50 -6.27
N ILE A 218 -29.27 -13.08 -7.41
CA ILE A 218 -28.60 -12.17 -8.36
C ILE A 218 -28.20 -10.87 -7.67
N LEU A 219 -29.12 -10.30 -6.88
CA LEU A 219 -28.88 -9.05 -6.15
C LEU A 219 -27.78 -9.19 -5.08
N ALA A 220 -27.58 -10.40 -4.54
CA ALA A 220 -26.62 -10.65 -3.48
C ALA A 220 -25.21 -11.02 -4.00
N ARG A 221 -25.09 -11.45 -5.26
CA ARG A 221 -23.84 -11.98 -5.83
C ARG A 221 -22.91 -10.90 -6.41
N GLY A 222 -23.36 -9.65 -6.51
CA GLY A 222 -22.59 -8.58 -7.15
C GLY A 222 -22.61 -8.66 -8.68
N CYS A 223 -23.74 -9.10 -9.25
CA CYS A 223 -23.97 -9.07 -10.68
C CYS A 223 -24.03 -7.62 -11.20
N ASP A 224 -23.75 -7.45 -12.49
CA ASP A 224 -23.86 -6.18 -13.22
C ASP A 224 -25.15 -5.39 -12.87
N GLU A 225 -25.05 -4.05 -12.83
CA GLU A 225 -26.14 -3.17 -12.40
C GLU A 225 -27.37 -3.23 -13.32
N GLU A 226 -27.18 -3.40 -14.64
CA GLU A 226 -28.31 -3.52 -15.58
C GLU A 226 -29.11 -4.80 -15.30
N LEU A 227 -28.41 -5.91 -15.02
CA LEU A 227 -29.06 -7.18 -14.67
C LEU A 227 -29.70 -7.13 -13.27
N SER A 228 -29.00 -6.52 -12.30
CA SER A 228 -29.47 -6.41 -10.92
C SER A 228 -30.69 -5.49 -10.81
N SER A 229 -30.67 -4.31 -11.43
CA SER A 229 -31.82 -3.39 -11.48
C SER A 229 -33.02 -4.03 -12.19
N LYS A 230 -32.79 -4.76 -13.29
CA LYS A 230 -33.81 -5.57 -13.97
C LYS A 230 -34.41 -6.62 -13.06
N ALA A 231 -33.59 -7.37 -12.32
CA ALA A 231 -34.06 -8.37 -11.38
C ALA A 231 -34.91 -7.74 -10.26
N GLN A 232 -34.44 -6.62 -9.68
CA GLN A 232 -35.15 -5.86 -8.65
C GLN A 232 -36.52 -5.37 -9.14
N TYR A 233 -36.59 -4.77 -10.33
CA TYR A 233 -37.84 -4.35 -10.96
C TYR A 233 -38.82 -5.52 -11.10
N TYR A 234 -38.36 -6.67 -11.62
CA TYR A 234 -39.24 -7.82 -11.83
C TYR A 234 -39.69 -8.52 -10.55
N ILE A 235 -38.96 -8.37 -9.43
CA ILE A 235 -39.45 -8.78 -8.11
C ILE A 235 -40.67 -7.93 -7.74
N GLY A 236 -40.55 -6.60 -7.84
CA GLY A 236 -41.66 -5.67 -7.60
C GLY A 236 -42.86 -5.95 -8.50
N TRP A 237 -42.60 -6.17 -9.80
CA TRP A 237 -43.61 -6.52 -10.78
C TRP A 237 -44.35 -7.81 -10.39
N THR A 238 -43.63 -8.84 -9.94
CA THR A 238 -44.24 -10.12 -9.53
C THR A 238 -45.14 -9.95 -8.33
N TYR A 239 -44.71 -9.17 -7.33
CA TYR A 239 -45.57 -8.82 -6.20
C TYR A 239 -46.84 -8.10 -6.63
N GLY A 240 -46.72 -7.05 -7.46
CA GLY A 240 -47.86 -6.21 -7.84
C GLY A 240 -48.83 -6.87 -8.82
N ASN A 241 -48.35 -7.77 -9.69
CA ASN A 241 -49.13 -8.29 -10.81
C ASN A 241 -49.52 -9.77 -10.69
N LYS A 242 -48.83 -10.55 -9.85
CA LYS A 242 -49.11 -11.98 -9.67
C LYS A 242 -49.54 -12.32 -8.25
N LEU A 243 -48.90 -11.71 -7.26
CA LEU A 243 -49.23 -11.95 -5.85
C LEU A 243 -50.23 -10.93 -5.28
N PHE A 244 -50.61 -9.93 -6.07
CA PHE A 244 -51.48 -8.82 -5.67
C PHE A 244 -51.03 -8.11 -4.36
N ASN A 245 -49.73 -8.11 -4.06
CA ASN A 245 -49.17 -7.47 -2.88
C ASN A 245 -48.58 -6.10 -3.23
N MET A 246 -49.42 -5.08 -3.05
CA MET A 246 -49.11 -3.70 -3.40
C MET A 246 -47.95 -3.12 -2.57
N TYR A 247 -47.92 -3.39 -1.26
CA TYR A 247 -46.90 -2.88 -0.36
C TYR A 247 -45.52 -3.47 -0.66
N ALA A 248 -45.46 -4.78 -0.90
CA ALA A 248 -44.22 -5.44 -1.30
C ALA A 248 -43.75 -4.95 -2.68
N ALA A 249 -44.67 -4.75 -3.63
CA ALA A 249 -44.32 -4.21 -4.94
C ALA A 249 -43.68 -2.82 -4.84
N GLN A 250 -44.34 -1.88 -4.15
CA GLN A 250 -43.85 -0.52 -3.95
C GLN A 250 -42.48 -0.51 -3.26
N ALA A 251 -42.30 -1.32 -2.21
CA ALA A 251 -41.03 -1.42 -1.51
C ALA A 251 -39.89 -1.90 -2.42
N GLU A 252 -40.16 -2.85 -3.31
CA GLU A 252 -39.14 -3.38 -4.22
C GLU A 252 -38.83 -2.40 -5.37
N TYR A 253 -39.81 -1.61 -5.85
CA TYR A 253 -39.52 -0.51 -6.77
C TYR A 253 -38.72 0.60 -6.11
N GLN A 254 -39.00 0.93 -4.84
CA GLN A 254 -38.20 1.93 -4.11
C GLN A 254 -36.74 1.52 -4.02
N LYS A 255 -36.46 0.23 -3.75
CA LYS A 255 -35.09 -0.30 -3.81
C LYS A 255 -34.50 -0.20 -5.22
N GLY A 256 -35.30 -0.52 -6.25
CA GLY A 256 -34.88 -0.40 -7.65
C GLY A 256 -34.54 1.03 -8.05
N ALA A 257 -35.25 2.03 -7.54
CA ALA A 257 -34.94 3.44 -7.79
C ALA A 257 -33.71 3.93 -7.00
N ASN A 258 -33.51 3.43 -5.77
CA ASN A 258 -32.53 4.00 -4.85
C ASN A 258 -31.16 3.31 -4.87
N ASN A 259 -31.08 2.03 -5.27
CA ASN A 259 -29.87 1.22 -5.08
C ASN A 259 -28.97 1.14 -6.32
N TYR A 260 -29.39 1.69 -7.46
CA TYR A 260 -28.69 1.56 -8.74
C TYR A 260 -28.52 2.92 -9.40
N THR A 261 -27.61 3.00 -10.36
CA THR A 261 -27.33 4.23 -11.11
C THR A 261 -28.59 4.74 -11.83
N SER A 262 -28.87 6.04 -11.74
CA SER A 262 -29.98 6.67 -12.46
C SER A 262 -29.76 6.65 -13.98
N GLY A 263 -30.85 6.67 -14.75
CA GLY A 263 -30.81 6.56 -16.22
C GLY A 263 -30.68 5.12 -16.74
N LEU A 264 -30.52 4.12 -15.86
CA LEU A 264 -30.69 2.72 -16.25
C LEU A 264 -32.17 2.44 -16.54
N LYS A 265 -32.43 1.68 -17.60
CA LYS A 265 -33.79 1.40 -18.10
C LYS A 265 -34.74 0.86 -17.03
N TYR A 266 -34.26 -0.01 -16.14
CA TYR A 266 -35.10 -0.62 -15.11
C TYR A 266 -35.22 0.22 -13.83
N VAL A 267 -34.32 1.19 -13.64
CA VAL A 267 -34.43 2.21 -12.60
C VAL A 267 -35.54 3.19 -12.98
N GLU A 268 -35.53 3.70 -14.22
CA GLU A 268 -36.60 4.56 -14.75
C GLU A 268 -37.98 3.87 -14.65
N LYS A 269 -38.05 2.59 -15.02
CA LYS A 269 -39.28 1.80 -14.85
C LYS A 269 -39.73 1.65 -13.40
N CYS A 270 -38.82 1.63 -12.43
CA CYS A 270 -39.20 1.64 -11.02
C CYS A 270 -39.79 3.00 -10.64
N GLU A 271 -39.19 4.10 -11.10
CA GLU A 271 -39.68 5.46 -10.86
C GLU A 271 -41.07 5.69 -11.46
N GLU A 272 -41.30 5.23 -12.70
CA GLU A 272 -42.62 5.26 -13.34
C GLU A 272 -43.69 4.54 -12.49
N LYS A 273 -43.35 3.38 -11.91
CA LYS A 273 -44.26 2.66 -11.02
C LYS A 273 -44.52 3.45 -9.75
N LEU A 274 -43.48 4.00 -9.14
CA LEU A 274 -43.58 4.80 -7.92
C LEU A 274 -44.42 6.07 -8.12
N ALA A 275 -44.37 6.69 -9.30
CA ALA A 275 -45.21 7.82 -9.64
C ALA A 275 -46.71 7.47 -9.60
N LEU A 276 -47.10 6.28 -10.06
CA LEU A 276 -48.48 5.80 -9.94
C LEU A 276 -48.89 5.55 -8.48
N TYR A 277 -47.99 5.00 -7.67
CA TYR A 277 -48.22 4.83 -6.24
C TYR A 277 -48.42 6.18 -5.53
N LYS A 278 -47.58 7.17 -5.85
CA LYS A 278 -47.71 8.54 -5.33
C LYS A 278 -49.04 9.16 -5.73
N LYS A 279 -49.46 9.03 -6.99
CA LYS A 279 -50.75 9.53 -7.47
C LYS A 279 -51.91 8.90 -6.69
N ASN A 280 -51.84 7.62 -6.33
CA ASN A 280 -52.86 6.99 -5.48
C ASN A 280 -52.99 7.65 -4.09
N ASP A 281 -51.87 8.09 -3.49
CA ASP A 281 -51.88 8.74 -2.19
C ASP A 281 -52.43 10.17 -2.26
N GLU A 282 -52.10 10.89 -3.34
CA GLU A 282 -52.68 12.21 -3.64
C GLU A 282 -54.20 12.13 -3.84
N ILE A 283 -54.69 11.08 -4.52
CA ILE A 283 -56.12 10.84 -4.69
C ILE A 283 -56.83 10.58 -3.35
N GLU A 284 -56.17 9.89 -2.42
CA GLU A 284 -56.70 9.67 -1.08
C GLU A 284 -56.91 11.00 -0.33
N ALA A 285 -56.01 11.97 -0.52
CA ALA A 285 -56.19 13.32 0.03
C ALA A 285 -57.38 14.06 -0.60
N VAL A 286 -57.58 13.95 -1.92
CA VAL A 286 -58.75 14.52 -2.61
C VAL A 286 -60.05 13.92 -2.08
N TYR A 287 -60.10 12.60 -1.89
CA TYR A 287 -61.25 11.91 -1.31
C TYR A 287 -61.55 12.42 0.11
N LYS A 288 -60.52 12.57 0.95
CA LYS A 288 -60.66 13.10 2.32
C LYS A 288 -61.11 14.56 2.37
N ALA A 289 -60.74 15.36 1.37
CA ALA A 289 -61.21 16.73 1.22
C ALA A 289 -62.69 16.82 0.78
N GLY A 290 -63.34 15.69 0.45
CA GLY A 290 -64.76 15.63 0.11
C GLY A 290 -65.06 15.84 -1.38
N ASP A 291 -64.05 16.03 -2.23
CA ASP A 291 -64.23 16.14 -3.68
C ASP A 291 -64.34 14.74 -4.30
N PHE A 292 -65.51 14.12 -4.09
CA PHE A 292 -65.77 12.74 -4.47
C PHE A 292 -65.79 12.53 -5.98
N ALA A 293 -66.32 13.48 -6.76
CA ALA A 293 -66.37 13.38 -8.21
C ALA A 293 -64.95 13.36 -8.80
N LYS A 294 -64.08 14.28 -8.35
CA LYS A 294 -62.68 14.31 -8.77
C LYS A 294 -61.91 13.08 -8.30
N ALA A 295 -62.12 12.65 -7.06
CA ALA A 295 -61.48 11.44 -6.54
C ALA A 295 -61.86 10.21 -7.38
N ALA A 296 -63.15 10.02 -7.70
CA ALA A 296 -63.60 8.91 -8.54
C ALA A 296 -62.93 8.95 -9.94
N ALA A 297 -62.94 10.09 -10.60
CA ALA A 297 -62.33 10.25 -11.93
C ALA A 297 -60.83 9.93 -11.93
N LEU A 298 -60.07 10.44 -10.95
CA LEU A 298 -58.63 10.17 -10.84
C LEU A 298 -58.33 8.69 -10.54
N ARG A 299 -59.19 8.02 -9.76
CA ARG A 299 -59.05 6.58 -9.51
C ARG A 299 -59.31 5.75 -10.77
N GLU A 300 -60.32 6.11 -11.56
CA GLU A 300 -60.55 5.48 -12.86
C GLU A 300 -59.33 5.64 -13.76
N GLU A 301 -58.75 6.85 -13.82
CA GLU A 301 -57.55 7.13 -14.59
C GLU A 301 -56.39 6.21 -14.19
N VAL A 302 -56.01 6.17 -12.90
CA VAL A 302 -54.93 5.29 -12.40
C VAL A 302 -55.24 3.81 -12.65
N GLY A 303 -56.51 3.43 -12.48
CA GLY A 303 -57.00 2.08 -12.69
C GLY A 303 -56.92 1.59 -14.12
N MET A 304 -57.03 2.50 -15.09
CA MET A 304 -56.99 2.22 -16.52
C MET A 304 -55.62 2.50 -17.15
N THR A 305 -54.68 3.09 -16.42
CA THR A 305 -53.32 3.35 -16.91
C THR A 305 -52.63 2.06 -17.37
N LYS A 306 -52.23 2.02 -18.63
CA LYS A 306 -51.48 0.90 -19.21
C LYS A 306 -50.17 0.71 -18.44
N GLY A 307 -49.92 -0.54 -18.03
CA GLY A 307 -48.71 -0.87 -17.26
C GLY A 307 -48.82 -0.53 -15.77
N CYS A 308 -49.96 -0.06 -15.26
CA CYS A 308 -50.22 -0.03 -13.82
C CYS A 308 -50.15 -1.46 -13.24
N ASP A 309 -49.68 -1.58 -11.99
CA ASP A 309 -49.72 -2.89 -11.32
C ASP A 309 -51.15 -3.34 -11.11
N LYS A 310 -51.44 -4.61 -11.40
CA LYS A 310 -52.79 -5.16 -11.26
C LYS A 310 -53.39 -4.96 -9.87
N ALA A 311 -52.58 -5.08 -8.80
CA ALA A 311 -53.04 -4.80 -7.44
C ALA A 311 -53.51 -3.35 -7.25
N LEU A 312 -52.71 -2.39 -7.73
CA LEU A 312 -53.00 -0.96 -7.62
C LEU A 312 -54.19 -0.57 -8.49
N ALA A 313 -54.27 -1.13 -9.70
CA ALA A 313 -55.38 -0.92 -10.62
C ALA A 313 -56.71 -1.45 -10.05
N ALA A 314 -56.72 -2.68 -9.55
CA ALA A 314 -57.88 -3.30 -8.93
C ALA A 314 -58.39 -2.48 -7.73
N LYS A 315 -57.47 -2.02 -6.87
CA LYS A 315 -57.80 -1.13 -5.74
C LYS A 315 -58.50 0.13 -6.19
N ASN A 316 -57.91 0.84 -7.16
CA ASN A 316 -58.41 2.14 -7.59
C ASN A 316 -59.77 2.03 -8.28
N LEU A 317 -59.96 1.06 -9.18
CA LEU A 317 -61.25 0.84 -9.83
C LEU A 317 -62.34 0.41 -8.84
N TYR A 318 -62.00 -0.46 -7.88
CA TYR A 318 -62.95 -0.83 -6.81
C TYR A 318 -63.35 0.39 -5.98
N GLN A 319 -62.38 1.21 -5.58
CA GLN A 319 -62.65 2.43 -4.82
C GLN A 319 -63.43 3.48 -5.63
N ALA A 320 -63.18 3.60 -6.93
CA ALA A 320 -63.99 4.43 -7.82
C ALA A 320 -65.45 3.96 -7.84
N GLY A 321 -65.69 2.65 -8.01
CA GLY A 321 -67.02 2.06 -7.96
C GLY A 321 -67.72 2.32 -6.61
N TYR A 322 -66.96 2.23 -5.51
CA TYR A 322 -67.48 2.55 -4.18
C TYR A 322 -67.89 4.02 -4.02
N ILE A 323 -67.09 4.95 -4.56
CA ILE A 323 -67.42 6.38 -4.54
C ILE A 323 -68.69 6.63 -5.36
N HIS A 324 -68.79 6.08 -6.57
CA HIS A 324 -70.00 6.20 -7.39
C HIS A 324 -71.23 5.66 -6.66
N GLN A 325 -71.14 4.48 -6.06
CA GLN A 325 -72.25 3.86 -5.32
C GLN A 325 -72.69 4.68 -4.11
N LYS A 326 -71.73 5.08 -3.24
CA LYS A 326 -72.04 5.56 -1.88
C LYS A 326 -71.96 7.06 -1.69
N LYS A 327 -71.28 7.78 -2.60
CA LYS A 327 -71.06 9.22 -2.50
C LYS A 327 -71.76 10.00 -3.60
N LEU A 328 -71.80 9.44 -4.81
CA LEU A 328 -72.40 10.08 -5.98
C LEU A 328 -73.78 9.51 -6.35
N ASN A 329 -74.18 8.41 -5.72
CA ASN A 329 -75.44 7.71 -5.97
C ASN A 329 -75.64 7.25 -7.43
N ASP A 330 -74.53 6.92 -8.10
CA ASP A 330 -74.50 6.39 -9.47
C ASP A 330 -74.24 4.88 -9.46
N ASN A 331 -75.32 4.10 -9.29
CA ASN A 331 -75.23 2.63 -9.25
C ASN A 331 -74.89 2.02 -10.62
N VAL A 332 -75.23 2.69 -11.73
CA VAL A 332 -74.93 2.18 -13.08
C VAL A 332 -73.41 2.21 -13.31
N LYS A 333 -72.78 3.34 -13.01
CA LYS A 333 -71.33 3.48 -13.11
C LYS A 333 -70.60 2.61 -12.09
N ALA A 334 -71.11 2.51 -10.86
CA ALA A 334 -70.56 1.62 -9.85
C ALA A 334 -70.57 0.16 -10.30
N LYS A 335 -71.68 -0.32 -10.88
CA LYS A 335 -71.82 -1.67 -11.42
C LYS A 335 -70.75 -1.96 -12.47
N ALA A 336 -70.62 -1.08 -13.46
CA ALA A 336 -69.65 -1.22 -14.54
C ALA A 336 -68.20 -1.31 -14.02
N LEU A 337 -67.86 -0.49 -13.02
CA LEU A 337 -66.52 -0.51 -12.41
C LEU A 337 -66.26 -1.78 -11.62
N TYR A 338 -67.23 -2.25 -10.82
CA TYR A 338 -67.07 -3.52 -10.10
C TYR A 338 -66.97 -4.71 -11.06
N GLU A 339 -67.77 -4.76 -12.13
CA GLU A 339 -67.68 -5.78 -13.17
C GLU A 339 -66.29 -5.78 -13.82
N ALA A 340 -65.77 -4.60 -14.18
CA ALA A 340 -64.42 -4.47 -14.70
C ALA A 340 -63.35 -5.00 -13.74
N VAL A 341 -63.52 -4.78 -12.43
CA VAL A 341 -62.59 -5.31 -11.42
C VAL A 341 -62.63 -6.83 -11.35
N VAL A 342 -63.83 -7.42 -11.34
CA VAL A 342 -64.02 -8.87 -11.30
C VAL A 342 -63.43 -9.56 -12.54
N ILE A 343 -63.67 -8.98 -13.72
CA ILE A 343 -63.23 -9.55 -15.01
C ILE A 343 -61.70 -9.48 -15.13
N ASN A 344 -61.10 -8.32 -14.85
CA ASN A 344 -59.69 -8.08 -15.17
C ASN A 344 -58.71 -8.45 -14.06
N PHE A 345 -59.19 -8.53 -12.81
CA PHE A 345 -58.35 -8.73 -11.63
C PHE A 345 -58.90 -9.83 -10.70
N SER A 346 -59.47 -10.87 -11.31
CA SER A 346 -59.88 -12.09 -10.61
C SER A 346 -58.71 -12.66 -9.78
N GLY A 347 -58.96 -12.99 -8.52
CA GLY A 347 -57.95 -13.48 -7.58
C GLY A 347 -57.27 -12.40 -6.74
N SER A 348 -57.60 -11.12 -6.97
CA SER A 348 -57.28 -10.05 -6.03
C SER A 348 -58.34 -9.92 -4.94
N GLU A 349 -57.96 -9.42 -3.76
CA GLU A 349 -58.89 -9.09 -2.68
C GLU A 349 -59.99 -8.12 -3.14
N TYR A 350 -59.63 -7.15 -3.99
CA TYR A 350 -60.58 -6.19 -4.57
C TYR A 350 -61.53 -6.83 -5.59
N GLY A 351 -61.08 -7.87 -6.29
CA GLY A 351 -61.93 -8.73 -7.12
C GLY A 351 -63.04 -9.38 -6.30
N ASP A 352 -62.70 -9.97 -5.16
CA ASP A 352 -63.70 -10.64 -4.32
C ASP A 352 -64.63 -9.62 -3.61
N LYS A 353 -64.09 -8.49 -3.17
CA LYS A 353 -64.90 -7.37 -2.66
C LYS A 353 -65.86 -6.83 -3.72
N ALA A 354 -65.42 -6.69 -4.98
CA ALA A 354 -66.26 -6.25 -6.08
C ALA A 354 -67.40 -7.24 -6.36
N LYS A 355 -67.13 -8.55 -6.35
CA LYS A 355 -68.19 -9.59 -6.47
C LYS A 355 -69.25 -9.45 -5.38
N GLN A 356 -68.83 -9.26 -4.13
CA GLN A 356 -69.75 -9.07 -3.01
C GLN A 356 -70.60 -7.81 -3.19
N LYS A 357 -70.01 -6.71 -3.67
CA LYS A 357 -70.75 -5.48 -3.97
C LYS A 357 -71.80 -5.72 -5.05
N LEU A 358 -71.45 -6.36 -6.16
CA LEU A 358 -72.40 -6.65 -7.25
C LEU A 358 -73.59 -7.50 -6.82
N ALA A 359 -73.42 -8.40 -5.84
CA ALA A 359 -74.54 -9.19 -5.30
C ALA A 359 -75.52 -8.39 -4.44
N THR A 360 -75.16 -7.15 -4.05
CA THR A 360 -75.92 -6.30 -3.11
C THR A 360 -76.23 -4.92 -3.68
N LEU A 361 -75.81 -4.64 -4.91
CA LEU A 361 -75.98 -3.39 -5.64
C LEU A 361 -77.31 -3.44 -6.40
#